data_AF-A0A7L4TSC8-F1
#
_entry.id   AF-A0A7L4TSC8-F1
#
_cell.length_a   1.000
_cell.length_b   1.000
_cell.length_c   1.000
_cell.angle_alpha   90.00
_cell.angle_beta   90.00
_cell.angle_gamma   90.00
#
_symmetry.space_group_name_H-M   'P 1'
#
loop_
_entity.id
_entity.type
_entity.pdbx_description
1 polymer ?
#
loop_
_entity_poly.entity_id
_entity_poly.type
_entity_poly.pdbx_seq_one_letter_code
_entity_poly.pdbx_strand_id
1 'polypeptide(L)' 'MTLNIFDGFGHVLYEVAFALIPLLIFFLFFQFLILKFPKKKLLDILKGMILTFWGLAFFLQGVHIG' A
#
# COMPACT_ATOMS: atom_id res chain seq x y z
N MET A 1 32.18 -2.12 -4.46
CA MET A 1 31.00 -1.24 -4.31
C MET A 1 30.11 -1.85 -3.24
N THR A 2 29.77 -1.11 -2.19
CA THR A 2 28.78 -1.55 -1.20
C THR A 2 27.39 -1.17 -1.72
N LEU A 3 26.58 -2.16 -2.09
CA LEU A 3 25.20 -1.95 -2.52
C LEU A 3 24.37 -1.50 -1.30
N ASN A 4 23.92 -0.24 -1.29
CA ASN A 4 23.05 0.27 -0.24
C ASN A 4 21.58 0.04 -0.63
N ILE A 5 21.06 -1.12 -0.26
CA ILE A 5 19.75 -1.63 -0.68
C ILE A 5 18.60 -0.71 -0.26
N PHE A 6 18.78 0.10 0.78
CA PHE A 6 17.73 0.99 1.30
C PHE A 6 17.91 2.46 0.91
N ASP A 7 18.91 2.78 0.09
CA ASP A 7 19.04 4.13 -0.43
C ASP A 7 17.80 4.51 -1.25
N GLY A 8 17.25 5.69 -0.99
CA GLY A 8 16.01 6.15 -1.62
C GLY A 8 14.71 5.44 -1.20
N PHE A 9 14.74 4.45 -0.29
CA PHE A 9 13.55 3.64 0.04
C PHE A 9 12.38 4.47 0.58
N GLY A 10 12.66 5.59 1.27
CA GLY A 10 11.63 6.53 1.70
C GLY A 10 10.80 7.12 0.55
N HIS A 11 11.43 7.35 -0.60
CA HIS A 11 10.72 7.83 -1.79
C HIS A 11 9.82 6.75 -2.38
N VAL A 12 10.30 5.50 -2.47
CA VAL A 12 9.49 4.36 -2.90
C VAL A 12 8.27 4.15 -1.98
N LEU A 13 8.46 4.23 -0.66
CA LEU A 13 7.36 4.17 0.30
C LEU A 13 6.33 5.27 0.05
N TYR A 14 6.77 6.50 -0.26
CA TYR A 14 5.89 7.61 -0.60
C TYR A 14 5.11 7.35 -1.89
N GLU A 15 5.76 6.90 -2.96
CA GLU A 15 5.10 6.59 -4.23
C GLU A 15 4.03 5.52 -4.07
N VAL A 16 4.34 4.44 -3.35
CA VAL A 16 3.38 3.35 -3.08
C VAL A 16 2.22 3.85 -2.22
N ALA A 17 2.49 4.63 -1.18
CA ALA A 17 1.43 5.23 -0.36
C ALA A 17 0.52 6.12 -1.21
N PHE A 18 1.11 6.99 -2.03
CA PHE A 18 0.40 7.90 -2.91
C PHE A 18 -0.45 7.16 -3.94
N ALA A 19 0.01 6.03 -4.46
CA ALA A 19 -0.75 5.18 -5.37
C ALA A 19 -1.94 4.48 -4.68
N LEU A 20 -1.80 4.06 -3.42
CA LEU A 20 -2.84 3.32 -2.70
C LEU A 20 -3.88 4.21 -2.00
N ILE A 21 -3.54 5.46 -1.65
CA ILE A 21 -4.44 6.40 -0.96
C ILE A 21 -5.75 6.62 -1.74
N PRO A 22 -5.76 6.94 -3.05
CA PRO A 22 -6.99 7.16 -3.80
C PRO A 22 -7.91 5.93 -3.78
N LEU A 23 -7.32 4.72 -3.90
CA LEU A 23 -8.06 3.46 -3.81
C LEU A 23 -8.68 3.28 -2.43
N LEU A 24 -7.92 3.56 -1.36
CA LEU A 24 -8.42 3.47 0.01
C LEU A 24 -9.54 4.48 0.27
N ILE A 25 -9.40 5.73 -0.20
CA ILE A 25 -10.44 6.76 -0.09
C ILE A 25 -11.71 6.32 -0.81
N PHE A 26 -11.59 5.86 -2.05
CA PHE A 26 -12.71 5.37 -2.83
C PHE A 26 -13.41 4.22 -2.11
N PHE A 27 -12.65 3.21 -1.67
CA PHE A 27 -13.19 2.09 -0.92
C PHE A 27 -13.92 2.54 0.34
N LEU A 28 -13.33 3.44 1.15
CA LEU A 28 -13.97 3.93 2.38
C LEU A 28 -15.25 4.72 2.09
N PHE A 29 -15.26 5.54 1.04
CA PHE A 29 -16.46 6.25 0.59
C PHE A 29 -17.60 5.28 0.30
N PHE A 30 -17.36 4.24 -0.50
CA PHE A 30 -18.37 3.22 -0.81
C PHE A 30 -18.70 2.32 0.39
N GLN A 31 -17.73 2.04 1.25
CA GLN A 31 -17.90 1.24 2.44
C GLN A 31 -18.95 1.84 3.37
N PHE A 32 -18.92 3.16 3.60
CA PHE A 32 -19.87 3.81 4.51
C PHE A 32 -21.22 4.15 3.86
N LEU A 33 -21.24 4.45 2.55
CA LEU A 33 -22.47 4.84 1.87
C LEU A 33 -23.28 3.65 1.34
N ILE A 34 -22.62 2.70 0.66
CA ILE A 34 -23.29 1.67 -0.13
C ILE A 34 -23.06 0.26 0.43
N LEU A 35 -21.79 -0.15 0.63
CA LEU A 35 -21.44 -1.55 0.91
C LEU A 35 -21.78 -1.98 2.35
N LYS A 36 -21.51 -1.12 3.34
CA LYS A 36 -21.81 -1.33 4.76
C LYS A 36 -21.35 -2.69 5.30
N PHE A 37 -20.15 -3.14 4.90
CA PHE A 37 -19.65 -4.44 5.33
C PHE A 37 -19.49 -4.54 6.86
N PRO A 38 -19.69 -5.75 7.44
CA PRO A 38 -19.40 -5.98 8.85
C PRO A 38 -17.92 -5.73 9.15
N LYS A 39 -17.63 -5.28 10.38
CA LYS A 39 -16.27 -4.88 10.83
C LYS A 39 -15.19 -5.90 10.49
N LYS A 40 -15.49 -7.21 10.61
CA LYS A 40 -14.54 -8.28 10.27
C LYS A 40 -14.05 -8.17 8.82
N LYS A 41 -14.96 -8.04 7.86
CA LYS A 41 -14.62 -7.93 6.43
C LYS A 41 -13.87 -6.64 6.12
N LEU A 42 -14.24 -5.53 6.76
CA LEU A 42 -13.48 -4.28 6.65
C LEU A 42 -12.03 -4.46 7.12
N LEU A 43 -11.82 -5.08 8.28
CA LEU A 43 -10.48 -5.33 8.82
C LEU A 43 -9.67 -6.27 7.92
N ASP A 44 -10.29 -7.29 7.34
CA ASP A 44 -9.60 -8.21 6.43
C ASP A 44 -9.14 -7.48 5.15
N ILE A 45 -9.94 -6.55 4.62
CA ILE A 45 -9.54 -5.71 3.47
C ILE A 45 -8.39 -4.76 3.86
N LEU A 46 -8.46 -4.11 5.03
CA LEU A 46 -7.39 -3.22 5.49
C LEU A 46 -6.06 -3.96 5.72
N LYS A 47 -6.10 -5.19 6.25
CA LYS A 47 -4.92 -6.05 6.34
C LYS A 47 -4.36 -6.36 4.96
N GLY A 48 -5.22 -6.69 4.00
CA GLY A 48 -4.86 -6.88 2.59
C GLY A 48 -4.13 -5.65 2.03
N MET A 49 -4.67 -4.45 2.27
CA MET A 49 -4.04 -3.19 1.84
C MET A 49 -2.65 -2.97 2.44
N ILE A 50 -2.45 -3.30 3.73
CA ILE A 50 -1.14 -3.23 4.39
C ILE A 50 -0.15 -4.21 3.75
N LEU A 51 -0.59 -5.44 3.47
CA LEU A 51 0.24 -6.43 2.78
C LEU A 51 0.59 -5.98 1.36
N THR A 52 -0.36 -5.41 0.62
CA THR A 52 -0.15 -4.84 -0.70
C THR A 52 0.85 -3.68 -0.66
N PHE A 53 0.74 -2.77 0.32
CA PHE A 53 1.71 -1.68 0.50
C PHE A 53 3.13 -2.20 0.65
N TRP A 54 3.36 -3.14 1.58
CA TRP A 54 4.71 -3.69 1.79
C TRP A 54 5.20 -4.52 0.60
N GLY A 55 4.31 -5.31 -0.02
CA GLY A 55 4.65 -6.08 -1.22
C GLY A 55 5.10 -5.18 -2.37
N LEU A 56 4.36 -4.10 -2.64
CA LEU A 56 4.71 -3.12 -3.67
C LEU A 56 5.98 -2.34 -3.31
N ALA A 57 6.13 -1.91 -2.06
CA ALA A 57 7.31 -1.15 -1.63
C ALA A 57 8.60 -1.97 -1.80
N PHE A 58 8.61 -3.23 -1.37
CA PHE A 58 9.76 -4.10 -1.55
C PHE A 58 9.99 -4.47 -3.02
N PHE A 59 8.92 -4.70 -3.79
CA PHE A 59 9.03 -4.97 -5.22
C PHE A 59 9.65 -3.78 -5.97
N LEU A 60 9.14 -2.57 -5.77
CA LEU A 60 9.64 -1.36 -6.44
C LEU A 60 11.03 -0.97 -5.97
N GLN A 61 11.38 -1.19 -4.70
CA GLN A 61 12.75 -1.01 -4.23
C GLN A 61 13.70 -1.99 -4.93
N GLY A 62 13.29 -3.25 -5.07
CA GLY A 62 14.03 -4.27 -5.82
C GLY A 62 14.25 -3.89 -7.29
N VAL A 63 13.25 -3.30 -7.94
CA VAL A 63 13.35 -2.78 -9.32
C VAL A 63 14.24 -1.53 -9.41
N HIS A 64 14.28 -0.67 -8.39
CA HIS A 64 15.11 0.54 -8.40
C HIS A 64 16.61 0.23 -8.26
N ILE A 65 16.97 -0.83 -7.54
CA ILE A 65 18.37 -1.15 -7.22
C ILE A 65 19.01 -2.19 -8.17
N GLY A 66 18.21 -2.90 -8.96
CA GLY A 66 18.64 -3.95 -9.89
C GLY A 66 18.45 -3.55 -11.35
#